data_AF-A0A3D3W2S2-F1
#
_entry.id   AF-A0A3D3W2S2-F1
#
_cell.length_a   1.000
_cell.length_b   1.000
_cell.length_c   1.000
_cell.angle_alpha   90.00
_cell.angle_beta   90.00
_cell.angle_gamma   90.00
#
_symmetry.space_group_name_H-M   'P 1'
#
loop_
_entity.id
_entity.type
_entity.pdbx_description
1 polymer ?
#
loop_
_entity_poly.entity_id
_entity_poly.type
_entity_poly.pdbx_seq_one_letter_code
_entity_poly.pdbx_strand_id
1 'polypeptide(L)'
;GFGFGVTDAAGKFAIQHPQGERGIWSGDYKVTFTLWVDKQGKPLPMETKPSEVEGGVRNVFPAEYEEPSTTPETVSVGSGENTFNFSITAPAAGG
;
A
#
# COMPACT_ATOMS: atom_id res chain seq x y z
N GLY A 1 -5.55 -12.51 -9.00
CA GLY A 1 -4.90 -12.62 -7.68
C GLY A 1 -4.64 -11.24 -7.14
N PHE A 2 -4.02 -11.13 -5.98
CA PHE A 2 -3.47 -9.86 -5.50
C PHE A 2 -2.07 -10.11 -4.94
N GLY A 3 -1.34 -9.03 -4.71
CA GLY A 3 -0.07 -9.03 -4.00
C GLY A 3 -0.01 -7.79 -3.15
N PHE A 4 0.88 -7.76 -2.18
CA PHE A 4 1.06 -6.63 -1.28
C PHE A 4 2.53 -6.38 -1.03
N GLY A 5 2.86 -5.15 -0.65
CA GLY A 5 4.21 -4.76 -0.27
C GLY A 5 4.14 -3.65 0.76
N VAL A 6 5.12 -3.61 1.65
CA VAL A 6 5.32 -2.52 2.60
C VAL A 6 6.57 -1.77 2.19
N THR A 7 6.49 -0.44 2.15
CA THR A 7 7.63 0.41 1.87
C THR A 7 8.58 0.46 3.06
N ASP A 8 9.88 0.46 2.79
CA ASP A 8 10.91 0.76 3.78
C ASP A 8 11.09 2.28 3.95
N ALA A 9 12.01 2.67 4.83
CA ALA A 9 12.33 4.08 5.08
C ALA A 9 12.88 4.84 3.85
N ALA A 10 13.33 4.13 2.81
CA ALA A 10 13.77 4.68 1.54
C ALA A 10 12.67 4.65 0.47
N GLY A 11 11.44 4.25 0.82
CA GLY A 11 10.31 4.12 -0.10
C GLY A 11 10.37 2.89 -1.01
N LYS A 12 11.30 1.96 -0.78
CA LYS A 12 11.42 0.74 -1.58
C LYS A 12 10.48 -0.33 -1.04
N PHE A 13 9.94 -1.16 -1.92
CA PHE A 13 9.05 -2.24 -1.57
C PHE A 13 9.38 -3.49 -2.39
N ALA A 14 8.96 -4.65 -1.87
CA ALA A 14 8.92 -5.90 -2.62
C ALA A 14 7.50 -6.44 -2.54
N ILE A 15 6.95 -6.85 -3.68
CA ILE A 15 5.63 -7.48 -3.73
C ILE A 15 5.75 -8.92 -3.24
N GLN A 16 4.83 -9.31 -2.37
CA GLN A 16 4.59 -10.67 -1.93
C GLN A 16 3.22 -11.14 -2.37
N HIS A 17 3.18 -12.40 -2.78
CA HIS A 17 1.97 -13.14 -3.00
C HIS A 17 1.36 -13.53 -1.64
N PRO A 18 0.02 -13.58 -1.49
CA PRO A 18 -0.65 -13.98 -0.26
C PRO A 18 -0.27 -15.37 0.27
N GLN A 19 0.33 -16.20 -0.57
CA GLN A 19 0.83 -17.53 -0.19
C GLN A 19 2.27 -17.50 0.35
N GLY A 20 2.85 -16.31 0.56
CA GLY A 20 4.19 -16.12 1.12
C GLY A 20 5.33 -16.13 0.09
N GLU A 21 5.00 -16.32 -1.20
CA GLU A 21 6.00 -16.26 -2.27
C GLU A 21 6.35 -14.82 -2.63
N ARG A 22 7.60 -14.57 -3.01
CA ARG A 22 8.01 -13.27 -3.54
C ARG A 22 7.46 -13.11 -4.96
N GLY A 23 6.86 -11.95 -5.24
CA GLY A 23 6.27 -11.59 -6.52
C GLY A 23 4.76 -11.80 -6.59
N ILE A 24 4.24 -11.75 -7.80
CA ILE A 24 2.83 -11.98 -8.14
C ILE A 24 2.77 -12.54 -9.56
N TRP A 25 1.68 -13.24 -9.91
CA TRP A 25 1.48 -13.72 -11.28
C TRP A 25 1.42 -12.57 -12.30
N SER A 26 1.86 -12.84 -13.53
CA SER A 26 1.75 -11.91 -14.64
C SER A 26 0.29 -11.52 -14.91
N GLY A 27 0.08 -10.27 -15.29
CA GLY A 27 -1.23 -9.70 -15.58
C GLY A 27 -1.29 -8.20 -15.35
N ASP A 28 -2.43 -7.61 -15.67
CA ASP A 28 -2.70 -6.20 -15.41
C ASP A 28 -3.39 -6.02 -14.05
N TYR A 29 -2.90 -5.07 -13.26
CA TYR A 29 -3.34 -4.83 -11.90
C TYR A 29 -3.67 -3.36 -11.67
N LYS A 30 -4.68 -3.15 -10.82
CA LYS A 30 -4.92 -1.90 -10.11
C LYS A 30 -4.01 -1.85 -8.89
N VAL A 31 -3.46 -0.68 -8.59
CA VAL A 31 -2.57 -0.48 -7.44
C VAL A 31 -3.24 0.45 -6.45
N THR A 32 -3.37 0.01 -5.21
CA THR A 32 -3.92 0.80 -4.11
C THR A 32 -2.83 1.13 -3.10
N PHE A 33 -3.01 2.23 -2.37
CA PHE A 33 -2.07 2.72 -1.37
C PHE A 33 -2.80 3.06 -0.08
N THR A 34 -2.22 2.65 1.04
CA THR A 34 -2.72 2.97 2.37
C THR A 34 -1.56 3.32 3.28
N LEU A 35 -1.79 4.30 4.15
CA LEU A 35 -0.90 4.65 5.25
C LEU A 35 -1.79 5.01 6.43
N TRP A 36 -2.04 4.01 7.26
CA TRP A 36 -2.79 4.18 8.50
C TRP A 36 -1.90 4.84 9.54
N VAL A 37 -2.45 5.88 10.18
CA VAL A 37 -1.83 6.54 11.33
C VAL A 37 -2.77 6.54 12.53
N ASP A 38 -2.21 6.52 13.73
CA ASP A 38 -2.94 6.70 14.99
C ASP A 38 -3.42 8.16 15.18
N LYS A 39 -4.09 8.44 16.30
CA LYS A 39 -4.58 9.78 16.65
C LYS A 39 -3.46 10.84 16.79
N GLN A 40 -2.21 10.40 17.01
CA GLN A 40 -1.03 11.26 17.06
C GLN A 40 -0.34 11.41 15.70
N GLY A 41 -0.87 10.79 14.64
CA GLY A 41 -0.28 10.83 13.31
C GLY A 41 0.90 9.88 13.12
N LYS A 42 1.14 8.94 14.05
CA LYS A 42 2.22 7.95 13.93
C LYS A 42 1.78 6.80 13.02
N PRO A 43 2.62 6.37 12.05
CA PRO A 43 2.35 5.19 11.23
C PRO A 43 2.16 3.92 12.05
N LEU A 44 1.19 3.12 11.63
CA LEU A 44 0.90 1.81 12.24
C LEU A 44 1.85 0.72 11.72
N PRO A 45 2.40 -0.13 12.60
CA PRO A 45 3.07 -1.35 12.18
C PRO A 45 2.11 -2.28 11.41
N MET A 46 2.64 -3.03 10.44
CA MET A 46 1.84 -3.89 9.56
C MET A 46 1.03 -4.95 10.31
N GLU A 47 1.58 -5.45 11.41
CA GLU A 47 0.99 -6.46 12.28
C GLU A 47 -0.12 -5.91 13.19
N THR A 48 -0.27 -4.59 13.28
CA THR A 48 -1.26 -3.95 14.15
C THR A 48 -2.62 -3.91 13.47
N LYS A 49 -3.65 -4.46 14.10
CA LYS A 49 -5.01 -4.33 13.58
C LYS A 49 -5.55 -2.93 13.87
N PRO A 50 -6.11 -2.22 12.88
CA PRO A 50 -6.76 -0.92 13.08
C PRO A 50 -7.78 -0.88 14.23
N SER A 51 -8.53 -1.96 14.43
CA SER A 51 -9.55 -2.09 15.48
C SER A 51 -8.97 -2.13 16.91
N GLU A 52 -7.68 -2.38 17.06
CA GLU A 52 -6.99 -2.52 18.35
C GLU A 52 -6.31 -1.20 18.78
N VAL A 53 -6.38 -0.15 17.95
CA VAL A 53 -5.71 1.14 18.19
C VAL A 53 -6.62 2.06 19.00
N GLU A 54 -6.17 2.44 20.19
CA GLU A 54 -6.93 3.32 21.09
C GLU A 54 -7.11 4.73 20.48
N GLY A 55 -8.37 5.15 20.36
CA GLY A 55 -8.73 6.42 19.72
C GLY A 55 -8.85 6.35 18.21
N GLY A 56 -8.73 5.16 17.63
CA GLY A 56 -8.95 4.89 16.21
C GLY A 56 -7.75 5.21 15.34
N VAL A 57 -7.97 5.06 14.03
CA VAL A 57 -6.98 5.28 12.98
C VAL A 57 -7.57 6.13 11.88
N ARG A 58 -6.70 6.73 11.07
CA ARG A 58 -7.10 7.35 9.80
C ARG A 58 -6.09 7.00 8.71
N ASN A 59 -6.57 6.85 7.48
CA ASN A 59 -5.68 6.79 6.34
C ASN A 59 -5.31 8.22 5.96
N VAL A 60 -4.04 8.45 5.62
CA VAL A 60 -3.59 9.75 5.12
C VAL A 60 -3.72 9.86 3.61
N PHE A 61 -3.80 8.75 2.88
CA PHE A 61 -4.04 8.80 1.43
C PHE A 61 -5.48 9.22 1.11
N PRO A 62 -5.71 9.91 -0.02
CA PRO A 62 -7.07 10.17 -0.52
C PRO A 62 -7.80 8.87 -0.86
N ALA A 63 -9.11 8.86 -0.68
CA ALA A 63 -9.97 7.69 -0.88
C ALA A 63 -9.87 7.06 -2.28
N GLU A 64 -9.49 7.83 -3.30
CA GLU A 64 -9.29 7.30 -4.66
C GLU A 64 -8.16 6.26 -4.73
N TYR A 65 -7.13 6.36 -3.88
CA TYR A 65 -6.03 5.39 -3.87
C TYR A 65 -6.34 4.13 -3.05
N GLU A 66 -7.45 4.09 -2.30
CA GLU A 66 -7.76 2.97 -1.41
C GLU A 66 -8.48 1.83 -2.14
N GLU A 67 -9.22 2.15 -3.21
CA GLU A 67 -10.15 1.22 -3.84
C GLU A 67 -9.74 0.92 -5.29
N PRO A 68 -9.75 -0.36 -5.70
CA PRO A 68 -9.38 -0.74 -7.08
C PRO A 68 -10.27 -0.10 -8.16
N SER A 69 -11.51 0.26 -7.82
CA SER A 69 -12.47 0.86 -8.75
C SER A 69 -12.22 2.34 -9.01
N THR A 70 -11.49 3.03 -8.13
CA THR A 70 -11.25 4.47 -8.19
C THR A 70 -9.78 4.82 -8.40
N THR A 71 -8.86 3.92 -8.05
CA THR A 71 -7.43 4.22 -8.15
C THR A 71 -7.01 4.52 -9.60
N PRO A 72 -6.27 5.62 -9.81
CA PRO A 72 -5.69 5.92 -11.11
C PRO A 72 -4.50 5.01 -11.42
N GLU A 73 -3.89 4.39 -10.41
CA GLU A 73 -2.63 3.66 -10.55
C GLU A 73 -2.85 2.25 -11.08
N THR A 74 -2.12 1.92 -12.14
CA THR A 74 -2.17 0.62 -12.81
C THR A 74 -0.77 0.16 -13.19
N VAL A 75 -0.54 -1.15 -13.16
CA VAL A 75 0.70 -1.76 -13.64
C VAL A 75 0.42 -3.01 -14.46
N SER A 76 1.29 -3.30 -15.41
CA SER A 76 1.34 -4.57 -16.13
C SER A 76 2.54 -5.37 -15.64
N VAL A 77 2.29 -6.56 -15.10
CA VAL A 77 3.32 -7.48 -14.61
C VAL A 77 3.61 -8.49 -15.71
N GLY A 78 4.83 -8.44 -16.26
CA GLY A 78 5.34 -9.43 -17.21
C GLY A 78 5.94 -10.65 -16.52
N SER A 79 6.45 -11.58 -17.32
CA SER A 79 7.31 -12.66 -16.80
C SER A 79 8.67 -12.12 -16.34
N GLY A 80 9.28 -12.78 -15.35
CA GLY A 80 10.60 -12.42 -14.85
C GLY A 80 10.60 -11.21 -13.91
N GLU A 81 11.70 -10.46 -13.92
CA GLU A 81 11.87 -9.30 -13.05
C GLU A 81 11.11 -8.09 -13.59
N ASN A 82 10.35 -7.44 -12.71
CA ASN A 82 9.61 -6.23 -13.02
C ASN A 82 9.95 -5.17 -11.97
N THR A 83 10.08 -3.90 -12.41
CA THR A 83 10.29 -2.76 -11.53
C THR A 83 9.20 -1.72 -11.78
N PHE A 84 8.57 -1.26 -10.70
CA PHE A 84 7.53 -0.24 -10.74
C PHE A 84 7.93 0.92 -9.84
N ASN A 85 7.67 2.15 -10.30
CA ASN A 85 7.88 3.36 -9.52
C ASN A 85 6.56 4.14 -9.52
N PHE A 86 6.13 4.55 -8.33
CA PHE A 86 4.91 5.32 -8.14
C PHE A 86 5.26 6.69 -7.58
N SER A 87 4.82 7.74 -8.27
CA SER A 87 5.07 9.13 -7.87
C SER A 87 3.84 9.66 -7.14
N ILE A 88 3.60 9.16 -5.93
CA ILE A 88 2.48 9.54 -5.08
C ILE A 88 2.97 10.35 -3.89
N THR A 89 2.22 11.36 -3.49
CA THR A 89 2.49 12.13 -2.26
C THR A 89 1.36 11.88 -1.30
N ALA A 90 1.65 11.25 -0.16
CA ALA A 90 0.70 11.21 0.94
C ALA A 90 0.47 12.66 1.41
N PRO A 91 -0.79 13.12 1.52
CA PRO A 91 -1.11 14.32 2.27
C PRO A 91 -0.41 14.30 3.62
N ALA A 92 0.13 15.44 4.04
CA ALA A 92 0.70 15.55 5.38
C ALA A 92 -0.35 15.06 6.39
N ALA A 93 0.08 14.22 7.35
CA ALA A 93 -0.75 13.84 8.46
C ALA A 93 -1.07 15.13 9.24
N GLY A 94 -2.17 15.80 8.90
CA GLY A 94 -2.60 17.03 9.56
C GLY A 94 -2.68 16.77 11.06
N GLY A 95 -2.01 17.62 11.84
CA GLY A 95 -2.01 17.58 13.31
C GLY A 95 -3.32 18.05 13.90
#